data_AF-A0AAP3XRZ4-F1
#
_entry.id   AF-A0AAP3XRZ4-F1
#
_cell.length_a   1.000
_cell.length_b   1.000
_cell.length_c   1.000
_cell.angle_alpha   90.00
_cell.angle_beta   90.00
_cell.angle_gamma   90.00
#
_symmetry.space_group_name_H-M   'P 1'
#
loop_
_entity.id
_entity.type
_entity.pdbx_description
1 polymer ?
#
loop_
_entity_poly.entity_id
_entity_poly.type
_entity_poly.pdbx_seq_one_letter_code
_entity_poly.pdbx_strand_id
1 'polypeptide(L)'
;MRSLACLIGLVLALLGHAADLRAHAVLLETEPPEGARLTAAPPRLALRFSEPVVPIDLQILTNGERLAVPTPAARGGDVLVELPAGLEDGSYLVSYRVRSADTHPIGGSFAFTIGEAAGALAPPAAHAHDRFWTMTALVVRALLYGGLLVVAGARLLTVTVQVPAPITDLMSGPLRVMAWASLGLVALFAGVSGGGLVGGPPAILLTARPWMVALDSPIGTSLAAAAAGLLLLLWEDGRRSAVVRAIAAALVALSFALSGHAVTAASRWITLPAVWLHALGAAFWLGALWPLQLALRHLDPASAAPLIETFSRRASLAVGVLLLAGILLASLQLTSPADLIDTGYGQRLGLKILAVTGLLAVAALNRFRLTPGLRTGAAGRSAQGLRRTLAADMALMALVIGLTASLSLDAPPRALAGHVAGRVPQPAEQTLETTARGHTLGVTVVPAMAGANSLTLRLLAPQGRSLSAEKVEIRLAMPERGIEPMRVAGTLEKDGSYTAAGFFLPVAGAWELRVDVLVDDFTKLIFRTELEIGEAHRH
;
A
#
# COMPACT_ATOMS: atom_id res chain seq x y z
N MET A 1 -23.92 -19.29 -20.16
CA MET A 1 -22.62 -19.84 -19.70
C MET A 1 -21.45 -19.30 -20.52
N ARG A 2 -21.47 -19.34 -21.87
CA ARG A 2 -20.39 -18.78 -22.72
C ARG A 2 -20.08 -17.30 -22.45
N SER A 3 -21.10 -16.44 -22.32
CA SER A 3 -20.91 -14.99 -22.05
C SER A 3 -20.31 -14.69 -20.66
N LEU A 4 -20.64 -15.52 -19.65
CA LEU A 4 -20.09 -15.39 -18.30
C LEU A 4 -18.63 -15.86 -18.26
N ALA A 5 -18.31 -16.96 -18.96
CA ALA A 5 -16.94 -17.45 -19.10
C ALA A 5 -16.05 -16.46 -19.89
N CYS A 6 -16.56 -15.83 -20.94
CA CYS A 6 -15.84 -14.78 -21.67
C CYS A 6 -15.63 -13.51 -20.82
N LEU A 7 -16.61 -13.11 -20.00
CA LEU A 7 -16.47 -11.98 -19.09
C LEU A 7 -15.45 -12.28 -17.99
N ILE A 8 -15.50 -13.48 -17.40
CA ILE A 8 -14.50 -13.95 -16.43
C ILE A 8 -13.12 -13.98 -17.09
N GLY A 9 -13.01 -14.51 -18.31
CA GLY A 9 -11.76 -14.54 -19.08
C GLY A 9 -11.22 -13.14 -19.40
N LEU A 10 -12.08 -12.19 -19.76
CA LEU A 10 -11.71 -10.79 -20.03
C LEU A 10 -11.27 -10.06 -18.75
N VAL A 11 -12.01 -10.25 -17.64
CA VAL A 11 -11.62 -9.72 -16.33
C VAL A 11 -10.28 -10.31 -15.91
N LEU A 12 -10.08 -11.62 -16.03
CA LEU A 12 -8.80 -12.27 -15.72
C LEU A 12 -7.66 -11.81 -16.64
N ALA A 13 -7.93 -11.53 -17.93
CA ALA A 13 -6.94 -11.00 -18.86
C ALA A 13 -6.54 -9.55 -18.55
N LEU A 14 -7.52 -8.71 -18.17
CA LEU A 14 -7.28 -7.33 -17.71
C LEU A 14 -6.57 -7.27 -16.36
N LEU A 15 -6.81 -8.25 -15.49
CA LEU A 15 -6.12 -8.45 -14.22
C LEU A 15 -4.73 -9.10 -14.37
N GLY A 16 -4.47 -9.75 -15.52
CA GLY A 16 -3.29 -10.55 -15.79
C GLY A 16 -2.08 -9.78 -16.32
N HIS A 17 -2.22 -8.48 -16.65
CA HIS A 17 -1.08 -7.59 -16.87
C HIS A 17 -0.41 -7.31 -15.52
N ALA A 18 0.39 -8.25 -15.06
CA ALA A 18 1.33 -8.07 -13.97
C ALA A 18 2.46 -7.15 -14.48
N ALA A 19 2.18 -5.85 -14.55
CA ALA A 19 3.23 -4.86 -14.40
C ALA A 19 3.93 -5.14 -13.06
N ASP A 20 5.26 -5.00 -13.02
CA ASP A 20 6.10 -5.19 -11.84
C ASP A 20 5.33 -4.82 -10.56
N LEU A 21 4.92 -5.84 -9.81
CA LEU A 21 4.21 -5.72 -8.53
C LEU A 21 5.21 -5.13 -7.52
N ARG A 22 5.49 -3.84 -7.64
CA ARG A 22 6.45 -3.14 -6.80
C ARG A 22 5.73 -2.30 -5.77
N ALA A 23 6.23 -2.50 -4.55
CA ALA A 23 6.10 -1.66 -3.37
C ALA A 23 4.77 -1.77 -2.61
N HIS A 24 4.66 -2.78 -1.75
CA HIS A 24 4.23 -2.56 -0.36
C HIS A 24 5.49 -2.74 0.51
N ALA A 25 5.57 -2.10 1.68
CA ALA A 25 6.76 -1.88 2.52
C ALA A 25 8.13 -2.25 1.90
N VAL A 26 8.85 -1.27 1.38
CA VAL A 26 10.15 -1.51 0.74
C VAL A 26 11.25 -1.52 1.81
N LEU A 27 12.15 -2.52 1.76
CA LEU A 27 13.37 -2.49 2.56
C LEU A 27 14.25 -1.33 2.08
N LEU A 28 14.52 -0.38 2.96
CA LEU A 28 15.26 0.83 2.66
C LEU A 28 16.75 0.67 2.97
N GLU A 29 17.05 0.05 4.10
CA GLU A 29 18.40 -0.02 4.66
C GLU A 29 18.55 -1.26 5.56
N THR A 30 19.78 -1.74 5.66
CA THR A 30 20.19 -2.82 6.55
C THR A 30 21.42 -2.40 7.35
N GLU A 31 21.45 -2.77 8.62
CA GLU A 31 22.62 -2.67 9.49
C GLU A 31 22.95 -4.10 9.95
N PRO A 32 24.09 -4.69 9.57
CA PRO A 32 25.10 -4.15 8.65
C PRO A 32 24.56 -4.03 7.21
N PRO A 33 25.16 -3.13 6.39
CA PRO A 33 24.77 -2.98 5.00
C PRO A 33 24.89 -4.28 4.21
N GLU A 34 24.01 -4.48 3.22
CA GLU A 34 24.11 -5.59 2.28
C GLU A 34 25.50 -5.63 1.61
N GLY A 35 26.13 -6.80 1.63
CA GLY A 35 27.47 -7.04 1.12
C GLY A 35 28.60 -6.54 2.02
N ALA A 36 28.31 -6.02 3.21
CA ALA A 36 29.33 -5.53 4.13
C ALA A 36 30.30 -6.63 4.58
N ARG A 37 31.57 -6.25 4.74
CA ARG A 37 32.61 -7.08 5.35
C ARG A 37 32.99 -6.45 6.69
N LEU A 38 32.71 -7.16 7.76
CA LEU A 38 32.91 -6.72 9.13
C LEU A 38 34.17 -7.36 9.69
N THR A 39 34.96 -6.60 10.42
CA THR A 39 36.14 -7.10 11.16
C THR A 39 35.76 -7.70 12.52
N ALA A 40 34.53 -7.48 12.98
CA ALA A 40 34.00 -8.00 14.23
C ALA A 40 32.49 -8.28 14.09
N ALA A 41 31.98 -9.21 14.89
CA ALA A 41 30.57 -9.55 14.91
C ALA A 41 29.71 -8.34 15.35
N PRO A 42 28.66 -7.98 14.58
CA PRO A 42 27.76 -6.91 14.99
C PRO A 42 26.90 -7.39 16.17
N PRO A 43 26.57 -6.51 17.13
CA PRO A 43 25.73 -6.88 18.27
C PRO A 43 24.27 -7.13 17.88
N ARG A 44 23.83 -6.57 16.74
CA ARG A 44 22.44 -6.62 16.27
C ARG A 44 22.36 -6.56 14.76
N LEU A 45 21.24 -7.03 14.22
CA LEU A 45 20.77 -6.72 12.87
C LEU A 45 19.62 -5.72 12.94
N ALA A 46 19.63 -4.72 12.05
CA ALA A 46 18.51 -3.82 11.84
C ALA A 46 18.08 -3.83 10.37
N LEU A 47 16.78 -3.97 10.11
CA LEU A 47 16.18 -3.85 8.79
C LEU A 47 15.18 -2.69 8.86
N ARG A 48 15.41 -1.65 8.07
CA ARG A 48 14.54 -0.47 8.03
C ARG A 48 13.64 -0.51 6.82
N PHE A 49 12.33 -0.54 7.04
CA PHE A 49 11.31 -0.55 5.99
C PHE A 49 10.70 0.83 5.80
N SER A 50 10.08 0.99 4.64
CA SER A 50 9.39 2.21 4.26
C SER A 50 8.25 2.50 5.25
N GLU A 51 7.42 1.52 5.56
CA GLU A 51 6.26 1.67 6.44
C GLU A 51 6.32 0.70 7.62
N PRO A 52 5.45 0.85 8.64
CA PRO A 52 5.42 -0.08 9.75
C PRO A 52 5.19 -1.53 9.30
N VAL A 53 6.03 -2.43 9.81
CA VAL A 53 5.97 -3.86 9.50
C VAL A 53 5.92 -4.72 10.75
N VAL A 54 5.38 -5.93 10.60
CA VAL A 54 5.37 -6.97 11.65
C VAL A 54 6.16 -8.19 11.13
N PRO A 55 7.23 -8.62 11.82
CA PRO A 55 8.00 -9.81 11.45
C PRO A 55 7.12 -11.07 11.47
N ILE A 56 7.21 -11.88 10.42
CA ILE A 56 6.57 -13.21 10.33
C ILE A 56 7.62 -14.31 10.53
N ASP A 57 8.76 -14.16 9.86
CA ASP A 57 9.87 -15.08 9.95
C ASP A 57 11.18 -14.35 9.65
N LEU A 58 12.24 -14.67 10.37
CA LEU A 58 13.59 -14.22 10.08
C LEU A 58 14.54 -15.36 10.37
N GLN A 59 15.38 -15.66 9.39
CA GLN A 59 16.34 -16.75 9.45
C GLN A 59 17.71 -16.21 9.07
N ILE A 60 18.72 -16.63 9.82
CA ILE A 60 20.11 -16.34 9.50
C ILE A 60 20.78 -17.68 9.22
N LEU A 61 21.41 -17.79 8.06
CA LEU A 61 22.15 -18.96 7.64
C LEU A 61 23.65 -18.64 7.66
N THR A 62 24.44 -19.51 8.27
CA THR A 62 25.91 -19.46 8.26
C THR A 62 26.45 -20.87 8.09
N ASN A 63 27.46 -21.06 7.24
CA ASN A 63 28.05 -22.37 6.94
C ASN A 63 27.03 -23.46 6.53
N GLY A 64 25.91 -23.07 5.92
CA GLY A 64 24.82 -23.98 5.53
C GLY A 64 23.86 -24.37 6.66
N GLU A 65 24.08 -23.89 7.89
CA GLU A 65 23.24 -24.14 9.05
C GLU A 65 22.48 -22.89 9.49
N ARG A 66 21.34 -23.10 10.18
CA ARG A 66 20.54 -21.99 10.73
C ARG A 66 21.10 -21.54 12.07
N LEU A 67 21.49 -20.28 12.15
CA LEU A 67 21.84 -19.63 13.40
C LEU A 67 20.57 -19.39 14.24
N ALA A 68 20.59 -19.82 15.50
CA ALA A 68 19.53 -19.55 16.44
C ALA A 68 19.59 -18.08 16.90
N VAL A 69 18.48 -17.35 16.71
CA VAL A 69 18.34 -15.96 17.15
C VAL A 69 17.03 -15.76 17.92
N PRO A 70 16.96 -14.77 18.82
CA PRO A 70 15.72 -14.35 19.45
C PRO A 70 14.65 -13.93 18.42
N THR A 71 13.39 -13.91 18.85
CA THR A 71 12.29 -13.38 18.04
C THR A 71 12.56 -11.92 17.67
N PRO A 72 12.47 -11.54 16.38
CA PRO A 72 12.67 -10.16 15.96
C PRO A 72 11.67 -9.21 16.64
N ALA A 73 12.16 -8.08 17.13
CA ALA A 73 11.32 -7.00 17.64
C ALA A 73 11.06 -6.00 16.50
N ALA A 74 9.83 -5.50 16.39
CA ALA A 74 9.52 -4.42 15.47
C ALA A 74 9.03 -3.17 16.19
N ARG A 75 9.54 -2.01 15.75
CA ARG A 75 9.11 -0.68 16.22
C ARG A 75 8.95 0.22 15.00
N GLY A 76 7.70 0.56 14.68
CA GLY A 76 7.43 1.30 13.46
C GLY A 76 7.91 0.51 12.24
N GLY A 77 8.74 1.12 11.41
CA GLY A 77 9.34 0.52 10.21
C GLY A 77 10.59 -0.32 10.46
N ASP A 78 11.13 -0.34 11.68
CA ASP A 78 12.39 -1.02 11.98
C ASP A 78 12.15 -2.41 12.57
N VAL A 79 12.87 -3.39 12.03
CA VAL A 79 12.95 -4.76 12.56
C VAL A 79 14.35 -4.97 13.11
N LEU A 80 14.42 -5.26 14.40
CA LEU A 80 15.65 -5.44 15.16
C LEU A 80 15.79 -6.89 15.63
N VAL A 81 16.99 -7.45 15.47
CA VAL A 81 17.35 -8.79 15.95
C VAL A 81 18.67 -8.70 16.69
N GLU A 82 18.65 -9.06 17.97
CA GLU A 82 19.87 -9.19 18.78
C GLU A 82 20.65 -10.44 18.31
N LEU A 83 21.96 -10.29 18.08
CA LEU A 83 22.82 -11.39 17.66
C LEU A 83 23.57 -11.99 18.88
N PRO A 84 23.77 -13.32 18.92
CA PRO A 84 24.63 -13.93 19.93
C PRO A 84 26.05 -13.36 19.89
N ALA A 85 26.68 -13.21 21.05
CA ALA A 85 28.09 -12.87 21.12
C ALA A 85 28.96 -14.01 20.58
N GLY A 86 30.13 -13.69 20.00
CA GLY A 86 31.10 -14.68 19.54
C GLY A 86 30.72 -15.40 18.24
N LEU A 87 30.03 -14.71 17.32
CA LEU A 87 29.85 -15.22 15.96
C LEU A 87 31.21 -15.49 15.30
N GLU A 88 31.33 -16.67 14.68
CA GLU A 88 32.53 -17.08 13.96
C GLU A 88 32.75 -16.27 12.68
N ASP A 89 33.97 -16.28 12.17
CA ASP A 89 34.27 -15.72 10.85
C ASP A 89 33.57 -16.56 9.76
N GLY A 90 32.98 -15.89 8.78
CA GLY A 90 32.27 -16.54 7.70
C GLY A 90 31.20 -15.66 7.04
N SER A 91 30.49 -16.26 6.09
CA SER A 91 29.39 -15.61 5.38
C SER A 91 28.06 -15.85 6.09
N TYR A 92 27.28 -14.78 6.24
CA TYR A 92 25.98 -14.78 6.89
C TYR A 92 24.93 -14.32 5.88
N LEU A 93 23.91 -15.16 5.69
CA LEU A 93 22.78 -14.87 4.82
C LEU A 93 21.53 -14.69 5.67
N VAL A 94 20.98 -13.49 5.63
CA VAL A 94 19.75 -13.12 6.35
C VAL A 94 18.59 -13.22 5.37
N SER A 95 17.63 -14.10 5.66
CA SER A 95 16.37 -14.22 4.95
C SER A 95 15.25 -13.74 5.86
N TYR A 96 14.43 -12.81 5.39
CA TYR A 96 13.35 -12.23 6.19
C TYR A 96 12.02 -12.33 5.46
N ARG A 97 10.94 -12.40 6.25
CA ARG A 97 9.57 -12.23 5.82
C ARG A 97 8.82 -11.40 6.85
N VAL A 98 8.23 -10.32 6.39
CA VAL A 98 7.49 -9.34 7.20
C VAL A 98 6.12 -9.10 6.58
N ARG A 99 5.21 -8.56 7.38
CA ARG A 99 3.87 -8.12 6.98
C ARG A 99 3.80 -6.60 7.05
N SER A 100 3.43 -5.94 5.97
CA SER A 100 3.09 -4.52 6.00
C SER A 100 1.83 -4.25 6.84
N ALA A 101 1.64 -3.01 7.27
CA ALA A 101 0.45 -2.60 8.02
C ALA A 101 -0.88 -2.87 7.28
N ASP A 102 -0.85 -2.96 5.94
CA ASP A 102 -2.01 -3.26 5.08
C ASP A 102 -2.13 -4.75 4.71
N THR A 103 -1.38 -5.63 5.40
CA THR A 103 -1.47 -7.10 5.35
C THR A 103 -0.92 -7.78 4.09
N HIS A 104 0.08 -7.18 3.44
CA HIS A 104 0.83 -7.82 2.36
C HIS A 104 2.12 -8.46 2.88
N PRO A 105 2.52 -9.62 2.35
CA PRO A 105 3.83 -10.20 2.63
C PRO A 105 4.92 -9.45 1.87
N ILE A 106 5.99 -9.09 2.57
CA ILE A 106 7.25 -8.71 1.97
C ILE A 106 8.29 -9.71 2.46
N GLY A 107 9.08 -10.25 1.55
CA GLY A 107 10.28 -10.96 1.94
C GLY A 107 11.41 -10.67 1.00
N GLY A 108 12.59 -10.99 1.47
CA GLY A 108 13.84 -10.80 0.76
C GLY A 108 14.97 -11.44 1.53
N SER A 109 16.17 -11.29 0.98
CA SER A 109 17.38 -11.78 1.61
C SER A 109 18.53 -10.85 1.30
N PHE A 110 19.45 -10.69 2.25
CA PHE A 110 20.71 -9.99 2.07
C PHE A 110 21.82 -10.76 2.79
N ALA A 111 23.08 -10.52 2.41
CA ALA A 111 24.23 -11.19 3.00
C ALA A 111 25.26 -10.19 3.55
N PHE A 112 26.00 -10.60 4.57
CA PHE A 112 27.19 -9.91 5.07
C PHE A 112 28.26 -10.93 5.45
N THR A 113 29.49 -10.49 5.68
CA THR A 113 30.62 -11.36 6.05
C THR A 113 31.29 -10.85 7.32
N ILE A 114 31.70 -11.75 8.20
CA ILE A 114 32.57 -11.47 9.34
C ILE A 114 33.94 -12.09 9.01
N GLY A 115 35.02 -11.31 9.09
CA GLY A 115 36.38 -11.78 8.80
C GLY A 115 36.60 -12.18 7.34
N GLU A 116 37.29 -13.31 7.12
CA GLU A 116 37.56 -13.87 5.81
C GLU A 116 36.32 -14.54 5.19
N ALA A 117 36.09 -14.31 3.90
CA ALA A 117 34.87 -14.79 3.22
C ALA A 117 34.92 -16.31 2.96
N ALA A 118 34.06 -17.06 3.63
CA ALA A 118 33.86 -18.49 3.39
C ALA A 118 32.76 -18.73 2.33
N GLY A 119 33.10 -18.56 1.05
CA GLY A 119 32.27 -18.97 -0.09
C GLY A 119 30.93 -18.24 -0.27
N ALA A 120 30.31 -18.37 -1.44
CA ALA A 120 29.00 -17.78 -1.70
C ALA A 120 27.87 -18.66 -1.14
N LEU A 121 27.03 -18.10 -0.26
CA LEU A 121 25.78 -18.74 0.17
C LEU A 121 24.69 -18.49 -0.89
N ALA A 122 24.06 -19.56 -1.38
CA ALA A 122 22.91 -19.42 -2.25
C ALA A 122 21.70 -18.92 -1.42
N PRO A 123 20.96 -17.90 -1.88
CA PRO A 123 19.71 -17.52 -1.24
C PRO A 123 18.77 -18.73 -1.17
N PRO A 124 18.06 -18.98 -0.04
CA PRO A 124 17.03 -20.01 -0.02
C PRO A 124 16.01 -19.72 -1.12
N ALA A 125 15.32 -20.76 -1.59
CA ALA A 125 14.19 -20.63 -2.51
C ALA A 125 12.96 -19.98 -1.81
N ALA A 126 13.14 -18.76 -1.29
CA ALA A 126 12.06 -17.92 -0.84
C ALA A 126 11.25 -17.49 -2.08
N HIS A 127 9.92 -17.38 -1.94
CA HIS A 127 9.00 -16.82 -2.94
C HIS A 127 8.50 -17.75 -4.08
N ALA A 128 8.88 -19.03 -4.13
CA ALA A 128 8.42 -19.95 -5.20
C ALA A 128 6.89 -20.06 -5.32
N HIS A 129 6.16 -19.80 -4.23
CA HIS A 129 4.70 -19.91 -4.17
C HIS A 129 3.97 -18.56 -4.08
N ASP A 130 4.68 -17.43 -4.11
CA ASP A 130 4.05 -16.12 -3.89
C ASP A 130 3.04 -15.77 -4.98
N ARG A 131 3.35 -16.11 -6.25
CA ARG A 131 2.39 -15.93 -7.35
C ARG A 131 1.12 -16.75 -7.16
N PHE A 132 1.23 -17.99 -6.67
CA PHE A 132 0.08 -18.83 -6.38
C PHE A 132 -0.81 -18.18 -5.32
N TRP A 133 -0.22 -17.74 -4.21
CA TRP A 133 -0.97 -17.11 -3.12
C TRP A 133 -1.61 -15.79 -3.56
N THR A 134 -0.87 -14.93 -4.27
CA THR A 134 -1.39 -13.65 -4.78
C THR A 134 -2.58 -13.85 -5.71
N MET A 135 -2.48 -14.76 -6.68
CA MET A 135 -3.56 -15.01 -7.64
C MET A 135 -4.77 -15.69 -6.98
N THR A 136 -4.53 -16.63 -6.06
CA THR A 136 -5.61 -17.27 -5.30
C THR A 136 -6.32 -16.28 -4.39
N ALA A 137 -5.57 -15.43 -3.69
CA ALA A 137 -6.12 -14.38 -2.83
C ALA A 137 -6.96 -13.39 -3.65
N LEU A 138 -6.50 -13.01 -4.84
CA LEU A 138 -7.25 -12.11 -5.74
C LEU A 138 -8.60 -12.70 -6.13
N VAL A 139 -8.63 -13.96 -6.56
CA VAL A 139 -9.88 -14.63 -6.98
C VAL A 139 -10.82 -14.82 -5.79
N VAL A 140 -10.32 -15.35 -4.67
CA VAL A 140 -11.14 -15.57 -3.47
C VAL A 140 -11.69 -14.25 -2.93
N ARG A 141 -10.89 -13.17 -2.95
CA ARG A 141 -11.32 -11.83 -2.54
C ARG A 141 -12.41 -11.27 -3.42
N ALA A 142 -12.27 -11.36 -4.75
CA ALA A 142 -13.29 -10.89 -5.68
C ALA A 142 -14.62 -11.64 -5.49
N LEU A 143 -14.57 -12.97 -5.32
CA LEU A 143 -15.74 -13.78 -5.03
C LEU A 143 -16.36 -13.43 -3.68
N LEU A 144 -15.54 -13.25 -2.64
CA LEU A 144 -15.99 -12.86 -1.31
C LEU A 144 -16.68 -11.50 -1.34
N TYR A 145 -16.07 -10.49 -1.96
CA TYR A 145 -16.66 -9.15 -2.10
C TYR A 145 -18.00 -9.20 -2.85
N GLY A 146 -18.08 -9.95 -3.95
CA GLY A 146 -19.32 -10.14 -4.69
C GLY A 146 -20.41 -10.81 -3.85
N GLY A 147 -20.07 -11.89 -3.16
CA GLY A 147 -20.99 -12.61 -2.27
C GLY A 147 -21.52 -11.75 -1.14
N LEU A 148 -20.63 -11.07 -0.42
CA LEU A 148 -20.97 -10.16 0.69
C LEU A 148 -21.91 -9.03 0.23
N LEU A 149 -21.54 -8.31 -0.85
CA LEU A 149 -22.30 -7.17 -1.33
C LEU A 149 -23.67 -7.57 -1.89
N VAL A 150 -23.76 -8.70 -2.61
CA VAL A 150 -25.04 -9.19 -3.15
C VAL A 150 -25.96 -9.64 -2.02
N VAL A 151 -25.48 -10.47 -1.09
CA VAL A 151 -26.30 -11.01 0.00
C VAL A 151 -26.78 -9.90 0.93
N ALA A 152 -25.87 -9.04 1.40
CA ALA A 152 -26.21 -7.92 2.27
C ALA A 152 -27.12 -6.91 1.56
N GLY A 153 -26.80 -6.58 0.31
CA GLY A 153 -27.56 -5.62 -0.50
C GLY A 153 -28.98 -6.07 -0.83
N ALA A 154 -29.17 -7.33 -1.23
CA ALA A 154 -30.50 -7.87 -1.51
C ALA A 154 -31.39 -7.86 -0.27
N ARG A 155 -30.83 -8.14 0.91
CA ARG A 155 -31.55 -8.06 2.19
C ARG A 155 -31.80 -6.60 2.60
N LEU A 156 -30.86 -5.70 2.38
CA LEU A 156 -31.03 -4.26 2.62
C LEU A 156 -32.12 -3.64 1.72
N LEU A 157 -32.28 -4.13 0.48
CA LEU A 157 -33.38 -3.72 -0.40
C LEU A 157 -34.73 -3.97 0.27
N THR A 158 -34.92 -5.12 0.94
CA THR A 158 -36.19 -5.45 1.61
C THR A 158 -36.49 -4.61 2.85
N VAL A 159 -35.49 -3.95 3.43
CA VAL A 159 -35.65 -2.99 4.54
C VAL A 159 -36.10 -1.64 4.03
N THR A 160 -35.58 -1.24 2.87
CA THR A 160 -35.80 0.09 2.33
C THR A 160 -37.00 0.11 1.37
N VAL A 161 -37.21 -0.90 0.56
CA VAL A 161 -38.26 -0.92 -0.46
C VAL A 161 -39.22 -2.07 -0.19
N GLN A 162 -40.51 -1.83 -0.41
CA GLN A 162 -41.51 -2.89 -0.38
C GLN A 162 -41.33 -3.79 -1.61
N VAL A 163 -40.74 -4.96 -1.39
CA VAL A 163 -40.55 -5.99 -2.42
C VAL A 163 -41.77 -6.93 -2.40
N PRO A 164 -42.40 -7.22 -3.57
CA PRO A 164 -43.53 -8.13 -3.63
C PRO A 164 -43.21 -9.53 -3.09
N ALA A 165 -44.16 -10.14 -2.38
CA ALA A 165 -43.99 -11.46 -1.75
C ALA A 165 -43.50 -12.57 -2.71
N PRO A 166 -44.03 -12.69 -3.95
CA PRO A 166 -43.51 -13.70 -4.88
C PRO A 166 -42.01 -13.56 -5.16
N ILE A 167 -41.49 -12.33 -5.15
CA ILE A 167 -40.08 -12.05 -5.42
C ILE A 167 -39.23 -12.31 -4.18
N THR A 168 -39.69 -11.94 -2.98
CA THR A 168 -38.98 -12.29 -1.73
C THR A 168 -38.88 -13.80 -1.53
N ASP A 169 -39.94 -14.53 -1.87
CA ASP A 169 -39.98 -15.99 -1.75
C ASP A 169 -38.99 -16.64 -2.72
N LEU A 170 -39.01 -16.22 -4.00
CA LEU A 170 -38.09 -16.71 -5.04
C LEU A 170 -36.61 -16.49 -4.71
N MET A 171 -36.25 -15.37 -4.06
CA MET A 171 -34.85 -15.08 -3.74
C MET A 171 -34.37 -15.67 -2.41
N SER A 172 -35.28 -16.05 -1.50
CA SER A 172 -34.94 -16.42 -0.12
C SER A 172 -33.97 -17.60 0.00
N GLY A 173 -34.27 -18.71 -0.68
CA GLY A 173 -33.44 -19.91 -0.72
C GLY A 173 -32.09 -19.67 -1.38
N PRO A 174 -32.04 -19.14 -2.61
CA PRO A 174 -30.79 -18.80 -3.27
C PRO A 174 -29.89 -17.83 -2.47
N LEU A 175 -30.45 -16.80 -1.82
CA LEU A 175 -29.69 -15.91 -0.95
C LEU A 175 -29.09 -16.62 0.26
N ARG A 176 -29.79 -17.61 0.84
CA ARG A 176 -29.24 -18.45 1.92
C ARG A 176 -28.06 -19.29 1.44
N VAL A 177 -28.15 -19.89 0.26
CA VAL A 177 -27.04 -20.63 -0.35
C VAL A 177 -25.84 -19.70 -0.58
N MET A 178 -26.07 -18.51 -1.14
CA MET A 178 -25.02 -17.51 -1.35
C MET A 178 -24.40 -17.02 -0.03
N ALA A 179 -25.19 -16.89 1.04
CA ALA A 179 -24.71 -16.51 2.37
C ALA A 179 -23.81 -17.60 2.97
N TRP A 180 -24.21 -18.87 2.90
CA TRP A 180 -23.35 -20.00 3.32
C TRP A 180 -22.08 -20.10 2.48
N ALA A 181 -22.18 -19.96 1.16
CA ALA A 181 -21.03 -19.93 0.28
C ALA A 181 -20.07 -18.77 0.62
N SER A 182 -20.62 -17.58 0.92
CA SER A 182 -19.84 -16.43 1.35
C SER A 182 -19.16 -16.67 2.71
N LEU A 183 -19.81 -17.37 3.63
CA LEU A 183 -19.21 -17.75 4.91
C LEU A 183 -18.06 -18.75 4.71
N GLY A 184 -18.21 -19.70 3.78
CA GLY A 184 -17.10 -20.57 3.34
C GLY A 184 -15.95 -19.77 2.72
N LEU A 185 -16.26 -18.75 1.91
CA LEU A 185 -15.25 -17.84 1.35
C LEU A 185 -14.55 -16.99 2.41
N VAL A 186 -15.23 -16.60 3.50
CA VAL A 186 -14.61 -15.93 4.64
C VAL A 186 -13.52 -16.81 5.25
N ALA A 187 -13.84 -18.08 5.53
CA ALA A 187 -12.86 -19.04 6.05
C ALA A 187 -11.73 -19.28 5.03
N LEU A 188 -12.06 -19.54 3.77
CA LEU A 188 -11.05 -19.76 2.72
C LEU A 188 -10.12 -18.56 2.57
N PHE A 189 -10.64 -17.34 2.63
CA PHE A 189 -9.84 -16.13 2.52
C PHE A 189 -8.88 -15.97 3.71
N ALA A 190 -9.30 -16.31 4.94
CA ALA A 190 -8.39 -16.35 6.09
C ALA A 190 -7.19 -17.28 5.83
N GLY A 191 -7.45 -18.51 5.39
CA GLY A 191 -6.41 -19.49 5.08
C GLY A 191 -5.48 -19.02 3.96
N VAL A 192 -6.04 -18.54 2.83
CA VAL A 192 -5.27 -18.09 1.67
C VAL A 192 -4.41 -16.86 1.99
N SER A 193 -4.97 -15.86 2.70
CA SER A 193 -4.20 -14.70 3.16
C SER A 193 -3.10 -15.10 4.12
N GLY A 194 -3.40 -16.01 5.07
CA GLY A 194 -2.41 -16.56 5.99
C GLY A 194 -1.28 -17.33 5.31
N GLY A 195 -1.62 -18.16 4.32
CA GLY A 195 -0.65 -18.89 3.50
C GLY A 195 0.25 -17.96 2.70
N GLY A 196 -0.32 -16.90 2.11
CA GLY A 196 0.46 -15.84 1.46
C GLY A 196 1.39 -15.10 2.43
N LEU A 197 0.93 -14.83 3.65
CA LEU A 197 1.74 -14.18 4.68
C LEU A 197 2.91 -15.07 5.13
N VAL A 198 2.66 -16.33 5.48
CA VAL A 198 3.70 -17.26 5.94
C VAL A 198 4.67 -17.65 4.83
N GLY A 199 4.18 -17.80 3.60
CA GLY A 199 4.94 -18.36 2.49
C GLY A 199 5.07 -19.88 2.60
N GLY A 200 5.23 -20.56 1.46
CA GLY A 200 5.35 -22.01 1.40
C GLY A 200 4.28 -22.68 0.52
N PRO A 201 4.32 -24.03 0.42
CA PRO A 201 3.41 -24.77 -0.46
C PRO A 201 1.96 -24.75 0.04
N PRO A 202 0.96 -24.98 -0.83
CA PRO A 202 -0.46 -24.96 -0.46
C PRO A 202 -0.84 -25.90 0.69
N ALA A 203 -0.07 -27.00 0.88
CA ALA A 203 -0.26 -27.94 1.97
C ALA A 203 -0.14 -27.31 3.37
N ILE A 204 0.47 -26.12 3.51
CA ILE A 204 0.58 -25.42 4.79
C ILE A 204 -0.78 -25.07 5.40
N LEU A 205 -1.85 -25.00 4.60
CA LEU A 205 -3.23 -24.78 5.08
C LEU A 205 -3.73 -25.89 6.01
N LEU A 206 -3.09 -27.06 6.01
CA LEU A 206 -3.40 -28.16 6.93
C LEU A 206 -2.79 -27.95 8.33
N THR A 207 -1.98 -26.92 8.51
CA THR A 207 -1.34 -26.55 9.79
C THR A 207 -2.03 -25.32 10.40
N ALA A 208 -1.91 -25.12 11.71
CA ALA A 208 -2.53 -23.97 12.39
C ALA A 208 -1.88 -22.61 12.04
N ARG A 209 -0.59 -22.60 11.69
CA ARG A 209 0.23 -21.38 11.53
C ARG A 209 -0.37 -20.33 10.57
N PRO A 210 -0.73 -20.64 9.31
CA PRO A 210 -1.29 -19.62 8.41
C PRO A 210 -2.60 -19.02 8.93
N TRP A 211 -3.47 -19.84 9.54
CA TRP A 211 -4.73 -19.36 10.10
C TRP A 211 -4.53 -18.38 11.25
N MET A 212 -3.64 -18.70 12.20
CA MET A 212 -3.31 -17.79 13.31
C MET A 212 -2.71 -16.47 12.79
N VAL A 213 -1.75 -16.53 11.86
CA VAL A 213 -1.13 -15.33 11.28
C VAL A 213 -2.16 -14.42 10.59
N ALA A 214 -3.17 -14.99 9.94
CA ALA A 214 -4.26 -14.22 9.34
C ALA A 214 -5.21 -13.63 10.39
N LEU A 215 -5.60 -14.41 11.40
CA LEU A 215 -6.53 -13.98 12.45
C LEU A 215 -5.92 -12.92 13.39
N ASP A 216 -4.60 -12.97 13.62
CA ASP A 216 -3.83 -11.96 14.36
C ASP A 216 -3.50 -10.71 13.53
N SER A 217 -4.06 -10.60 12.33
CA SER A 217 -3.94 -9.43 11.47
C SER A 217 -5.24 -8.62 11.43
N PRO A 218 -5.22 -7.37 10.93
CA PRO A 218 -6.46 -6.63 10.63
C PRO A 218 -7.45 -7.37 9.72
N ILE A 219 -7.01 -8.36 8.93
CA ILE A 219 -7.93 -9.21 8.16
C ILE A 219 -8.83 -10.02 9.11
N GLY A 220 -8.32 -10.50 10.26
CA GLY A 220 -9.09 -11.30 11.21
C GLY A 220 -10.32 -10.58 11.75
N THR A 221 -10.17 -9.31 12.16
CA THR A 221 -11.29 -8.48 12.65
C THR A 221 -12.28 -8.14 11.55
N SER A 222 -11.78 -7.86 10.33
CA SER A 222 -12.62 -7.69 9.14
C SER A 222 -13.47 -8.94 8.86
N LEU A 223 -12.85 -10.13 8.85
CA LEU A 223 -13.53 -11.39 8.59
C LEU A 223 -14.54 -11.75 9.70
N ALA A 224 -14.23 -11.44 10.96
CA ALA A 224 -15.18 -11.61 12.06
C ALA A 224 -16.43 -10.74 11.87
N ALA A 225 -16.28 -9.47 11.47
CA ALA A 225 -17.42 -8.60 11.18
C ALA A 225 -18.26 -9.10 9.99
N ALA A 226 -17.60 -9.56 8.93
CA ALA A 226 -18.27 -10.16 7.77
C ALA A 226 -19.05 -11.43 8.16
N ALA A 227 -18.42 -12.34 8.92
CA ALA A 227 -19.04 -13.56 9.40
C ALA A 227 -20.24 -13.26 10.32
N ALA A 228 -20.11 -12.33 11.27
CA ALA A 228 -21.20 -11.93 12.16
C ALA A 228 -22.40 -11.39 11.37
N GLY A 229 -22.15 -10.52 10.38
CA GLY A 229 -23.20 -10.02 9.49
C GLY A 229 -23.88 -11.13 8.68
N LEU A 230 -23.12 -12.06 8.10
CA LEU A 230 -23.67 -13.20 7.36
C LEU A 230 -24.47 -14.14 8.25
N LEU A 231 -23.98 -14.46 9.44
CA LEU A 231 -24.67 -15.32 10.41
C LEU A 231 -25.99 -14.69 10.87
N LEU A 232 -26.02 -13.37 11.10
CA LEU A 232 -27.27 -12.66 11.38
C LEU A 232 -28.25 -12.74 10.20
N LEU A 233 -27.79 -12.63 8.95
CA LEU A 233 -28.64 -12.78 7.76
C LEU A 233 -29.13 -14.21 7.53
N LEU A 234 -28.35 -15.22 7.92
CA LEU A 234 -28.73 -16.64 7.86
C LEU A 234 -29.75 -16.99 8.93
N TRP A 235 -29.55 -16.43 10.13
CA TRP A 235 -30.47 -16.53 11.26
C TRP A 235 -31.80 -15.87 10.93
N GLU A 236 -31.78 -14.71 10.25
CA GLU A 236 -32.96 -14.03 9.73
C GLU A 236 -33.71 -14.89 8.69
N ASP A 237 -34.93 -15.30 9.03
CA ASP A 237 -35.77 -16.20 8.23
C ASP A 237 -36.83 -15.45 7.39
N GLY A 238 -36.65 -14.13 7.20
CA GLY A 238 -37.58 -13.27 6.48
C GLY A 238 -38.80 -12.82 7.29
N ARG A 239 -39.01 -13.40 8.49
CA ARG A 239 -40.14 -13.09 9.39
C ARG A 239 -39.77 -12.15 10.52
N ARG A 240 -38.51 -11.70 10.58
CA ARG A 240 -37.95 -10.93 11.70
C ARG A 240 -37.81 -9.44 11.37
N SER A 241 -37.42 -8.69 12.38
CA SER A 241 -37.33 -7.22 12.33
C SER A 241 -36.42 -6.71 11.21
N ALA A 242 -36.89 -5.69 10.49
CA ALA A 242 -36.08 -4.94 9.51
C ALA A 242 -34.79 -4.36 10.11
N VAL A 243 -34.78 -4.11 11.42
CA VAL A 243 -33.61 -3.65 12.18
C VAL A 243 -32.48 -4.68 12.14
N VAL A 244 -32.78 -5.98 12.28
CA VAL A 244 -31.75 -7.05 12.25
C VAL A 244 -31.08 -7.10 10.87
N ARG A 245 -31.86 -7.02 9.79
CA ARG A 245 -31.33 -6.96 8.42
C ARG A 245 -30.45 -5.74 8.20
N ALA A 246 -30.86 -4.58 8.72
CA ALA A 246 -30.08 -3.34 8.63
C ALA A 246 -28.74 -3.45 9.38
N ILE A 247 -28.75 -3.95 10.62
CA ILE A 247 -27.53 -4.17 11.42
C ILE A 247 -26.61 -5.17 10.73
N ALA A 248 -27.16 -6.27 10.21
CA ALA A 248 -26.36 -7.28 9.53
C ALA A 248 -25.70 -6.75 8.25
N ALA A 249 -26.42 -5.96 7.44
CA ALA A 249 -25.86 -5.28 6.27
C ALA A 249 -24.80 -4.23 6.67
N ALA A 250 -25.01 -3.51 7.77
CA ALA A 250 -24.04 -2.56 8.32
C ALA A 250 -22.75 -3.24 8.78
N LEU A 251 -22.84 -4.41 9.41
CA LEU A 251 -21.68 -5.22 9.83
C LEU A 251 -20.89 -5.76 8.62
N VAL A 252 -21.61 -6.23 7.58
CA VAL A 252 -20.95 -6.61 6.32
C VAL A 252 -20.28 -5.41 5.66
N ALA A 253 -20.89 -4.23 5.64
CA ALA A 253 -20.22 -3.03 5.13
C ALA A 253 -19.02 -2.63 6.00
N LEU A 254 -19.10 -2.82 7.32
CA LEU A 254 -18.03 -2.51 8.27
C LEU A 254 -16.79 -3.35 8.04
N SER A 255 -16.94 -4.63 7.63
CA SER A 255 -15.78 -5.48 7.35
C SER A 255 -14.81 -4.87 6.33
N PHE A 256 -15.32 -4.14 5.33
CA PHE A 256 -14.48 -3.47 4.33
C PHE A 256 -13.66 -2.32 4.91
N ALA A 257 -14.16 -1.65 5.95
CA ALA A 257 -13.49 -0.52 6.59
C ALA A 257 -12.47 -0.95 7.66
N LEU A 258 -12.54 -2.20 8.13
CA LEU A 258 -11.67 -2.77 9.16
C LEU A 258 -10.37 -3.39 8.63
N SER A 259 -10.11 -3.31 7.32
CA SER A 259 -8.87 -3.84 6.71
C SER A 259 -8.33 -2.94 5.60
N GLY A 260 -7.11 -3.25 5.14
CA GLY A 260 -6.43 -2.51 4.06
C GLY A 260 -6.05 -1.08 4.44
N HIS A 261 -5.84 -0.24 3.41
CA HIS A 261 -5.33 1.13 3.57
C HIS A 261 -6.22 2.08 4.38
N ALA A 262 -7.48 1.70 4.62
CA ALA A 262 -8.40 2.47 5.46
C ALA A 262 -7.91 2.55 6.92
N VAL A 263 -7.31 1.46 7.41
CA VAL A 263 -6.79 1.32 8.78
C VAL A 263 -5.40 1.96 8.92
N THR A 264 -4.64 2.07 7.83
CA THR A 264 -3.30 2.68 7.84
C THR A 264 -3.30 4.16 7.45
N ALA A 265 -4.47 4.76 7.24
CA ALA A 265 -4.58 6.19 6.93
C ALA A 265 -4.29 7.08 8.16
N ALA A 266 -3.66 8.23 7.93
CA ALA A 266 -3.34 9.21 8.97
C ALA A 266 -4.61 9.71 9.70
N SER A 267 -5.71 9.92 8.96
CA SER A 267 -7.00 10.30 9.53
C SER A 267 -8.03 9.17 9.42
N ARG A 268 -7.96 8.22 10.37
CA ARG A 268 -8.89 7.10 10.49
C ARG A 268 -10.35 7.52 10.62
N TRP A 269 -10.60 8.65 11.28
CA TRP A 269 -11.95 9.18 11.50
C TRP A 269 -12.67 9.62 10.22
N ILE A 270 -11.93 9.85 9.13
CA ILE A 270 -12.49 10.19 7.82
C ILE A 270 -12.54 8.95 6.92
N THR A 271 -11.46 8.16 6.88
CA THR A 271 -11.37 7.01 5.96
C THR A 271 -12.31 5.87 6.33
N LEU A 272 -12.46 5.54 7.61
CA LEU A 272 -13.36 4.46 8.05
C LEU A 272 -14.81 4.74 7.64
N PRO A 273 -15.42 5.89 7.99
CA PRO A 273 -16.78 6.21 7.56
C PRO A 273 -16.91 6.28 6.04
N ALA A 274 -15.92 6.81 5.33
CA ALA A 274 -15.96 6.88 3.86
C ALA A 274 -15.99 5.50 3.23
N VAL A 275 -15.11 4.57 3.64
CA VAL A 275 -15.13 3.18 3.13
C VAL A 275 -16.42 2.48 3.50
N TRP A 276 -16.89 2.67 4.74
CA TRP A 276 -18.13 2.06 5.21
C TRP A 276 -19.35 2.53 4.40
N LEU A 277 -19.50 3.84 4.19
CA LEU A 277 -20.58 4.42 3.39
C LEU A 277 -20.48 4.01 1.92
N HIS A 278 -19.26 3.97 1.37
CA HIS A 278 -19.03 3.50 0.00
C HIS A 278 -19.45 2.03 -0.17
N ALA A 279 -19.04 1.15 0.75
CA ALA A 279 -19.39 -0.27 0.73
C ALA A 279 -20.90 -0.49 0.94
N LEU A 280 -21.55 0.27 1.82
CA LEU A 280 -22.98 0.19 2.06
C LEU A 280 -23.80 0.63 0.84
N GLY A 281 -23.40 1.72 0.19
CA GLY A 281 -23.98 2.17 -1.07
C GLY A 281 -23.79 1.15 -2.20
N ALA A 282 -22.60 0.52 -2.26
CA ALA A 282 -22.28 -0.46 -3.28
C ALA A 282 -23.09 -1.74 -3.08
N ALA A 283 -23.24 -2.19 -1.83
CA ALA A 283 -24.12 -3.30 -1.47
C ALA A 283 -25.56 -2.99 -1.87
N PHE A 284 -26.10 -1.83 -1.48
CA PHE A 284 -27.46 -1.44 -1.82
C PHE A 284 -27.72 -1.44 -3.34
N TRP A 285 -26.79 -0.89 -4.13
CA TRP A 285 -26.93 -0.85 -5.58
C TRP A 285 -26.80 -2.24 -6.22
N LEU A 286 -25.70 -2.95 -5.95
CA LEU A 286 -25.42 -4.26 -6.55
C LEU A 286 -26.45 -5.31 -6.13
N GLY A 287 -26.72 -5.42 -4.83
CA GLY A 287 -27.61 -6.45 -4.30
C GLY A 287 -29.06 -6.29 -4.73
N ALA A 288 -29.46 -5.10 -5.19
CA ALA A 288 -30.80 -4.89 -5.73
C ALA A 288 -30.97 -5.38 -7.18
N LEU A 289 -29.89 -5.50 -7.97
CA LEU A 289 -29.99 -5.79 -9.41
C LEU A 289 -30.70 -7.12 -9.69
N TRP A 290 -30.36 -8.18 -8.93
CA TRP A 290 -30.96 -9.49 -9.14
C TRP A 290 -32.44 -9.57 -8.71
N PRO A 291 -32.84 -9.08 -7.53
CA PRO A 291 -34.25 -8.89 -7.18
C PRO A 291 -35.08 -8.15 -8.24
N LEU A 292 -34.56 -7.05 -8.79
CA LEU A 292 -35.23 -6.29 -9.85
C LEU A 292 -35.33 -7.09 -11.15
N GLN A 293 -34.27 -7.84 -11.48
CA GLN A 293 -34.26 -8.75 -12.61
C GLN A 293 -35.30 -9.87 -12.48
N LEU A 294 -35.52 -10.39 -11.26
CA LEU A 294 -36.57 -11.37 -10.97
C LEU A 294 -37.96 -10.75 -11.09
N ALA A 295 -38.16 -9.54 -10.56
CA ALA A 295 -39.42 -8.81 -10.67
C ALA A 295 -39.83 -8.62 -12.14
N LEU A 296 -38.91 -8.15 -13.00
CA LEU A 296 -39.14 -7.98 -14.43
C LEU A 296 -39.34 -9.29 -15.22
N ARG A 297 -38.98 -10.44 -14.64
CA ARG A 297 -39.12 -11.76 -15.28
C ARG A 297 -40.42 -12.47 -14.90
N HIS A 298 -40.89 -12.26 -13.67
CA HIS A 298 -41.98 -13.05 -13.09
C HIS A 298 -43.23 -12.23 -12.77
N LEU A 299 -43.14 -10.90 -12.78
CA LEU A 299 -44.30 -10.02 -12.64
C LEU A 299 -44.64 -9.39 -13.98
N ASP A 300 -45.90 -9.02 -14.16
CA ASP A 300 -46.28 -8.14 -15.25
C ASP A 300 -45.65 -6.74 -15.06
N PRO A 301 -45.43 -5.97 -16.14
CA PRO A 301 -44.76 -4.67 -16.06
C PRO A 301 -45.40 -3.68 -15.09
N ALA A 302 -46.73 -3.70 -14.94
CA ALA A 302 -47.44 -2.79 -14.04
C ALA A 302 -47.17 -3.15 -12.57
N SER A 303 -47.16 -4.43 -12.22
CA SER A 303 -46.79 -4.90 -10.88
C SER A 303 -45.31 -4.67 -10.55
N ALA A 304 -44.41 -4.70 -11.54
CA ALA A 304 -42.98 -4.47 -11.34
C ALA A 304 -42.64 -2.97 -11.16
N ALA A 305 -43.41 -2.07 -11.78
CA ALA A 305 -43.09 -0.65 -11.84
C ALA A 305 -42.89 0.03 -10.47
N PRO A 306 -43.76 -0.16 -9.45
CA PRO A 306 -43.61 0.52 -8.15
C PRO A 306 -42.30 0.19 -7.43
N LEU A 307 -41.86 -1.07 -7.52
CA LEU A 307 -40.59 -1.54 -6.96
C LEU A 307 -39.41 -0.84 -7.66
N ILE A 308 -39.42 -0.79 -8.99
CA ILE A 308 -38.35 -0.20 -9.81
C ILE A 308 -38.28 1.32 -9.60
N GLU A 309 -39.42 2.00 -9.56
CA GLU A 309 -39.50 3.45 -9.31
C GLU A 309 -38.98 3.82 -7.92
N THR A 310 -39.40 3.07 -6.90
CA THR A 310 -38.98 3.32 -5.52
C THR A 310 -37.51 3.01 -5.31
N PHE A 311 -37.01 1.91 -5.90
CA PHE A 311 -35.59 1.63 -5.93
C PHE A 311 -34.81 2.75 -6.63
N SER A 312 -35.20 3.15 -7.84
CA SER A 312 -34.52 4.19 -8.62
C SER A 312 -34.40 5.51 -7.85
N ARG A 313 -35.45 5.92 -7.12
CA ARG A 313 -35.42 7.12 -6.27
C ARG A 313 -34.40 7.01 -5.14
N ARG A 314 -34.38 5.90 -4.41
CA ARG A 314 -33.46 5.68 -3.28
C ARG A 314 -32.02 5.44 -3.76
N ALA A 315 -31.85 4.75 -4.88
CA ALA A 315 -30.58 4.48 -5.50
C ALA A 315 -29.87 5.78 -5.90
N SER A 316 -30.58 6.81 -6.38
CA SER A 316 -29.95 8.10 -6.67
C SER A 316 -29.26 8.73 -5.45
N LEU A 317 -29.89 8.66 -4.27
CA LEU A 317 -29.28 9.16 -3.03
C LEU A 317 -28.08 8.29 -2.62
N ALA A 318 -28.26 6.97 -2.62
CA ALA A 318 -27.19 6.03 -2.25
C ALA A 318 -25.97 6.12 -3.18
N VAL A 319 -26.19 6.28 -4.49
CA VAL A 319 -25.13 6.50 -5.48
C VAL A 319 -24.45 7.84 -5.27
N GLY A 320 -25.20 8.91 -4.94
CA GLY A 320 -24.60 10.20 -4.59
C GLY A 320 -23.63 10.10 -3.40
N VAL A 321 -24.06 9.45 -2.31
CA VAL A 321 -23.20 9.21 -1.13
C VAL A 321 -22.00 8.33 -1.48
N LEU A 322 -22.23 7.26 -2.26
CA LEU A 322 -21.16 6.36 -2.72
C LEU A 322 -20.11 7.10 -3.54
N LEU A 323 -20.53 7.97 -4.46
CA LEU A 323 -19.64 8.75 -5.32
C LEU A 323 -18.84 9.76 -4.50
N LEU A 324 -19.48 10.49 -3.59
CA LEU A 324 -18.79 11.42 -2.69
C LEU A 324 -17.74 10.71 -1.84
N ALA A 325 -18.11 9.56 -1.25
CA ALA A 325 -17.18 8.73 -0.50
C ALA A 325 -16.04 8.20 -1.38
N GLY A 326 -16.34 7.78 -2.61
CA GLY A 326 -15.34 7.28 -3.57
C GLY A 326 -14.36 8.37 -4.02
N ILE A 327 -14.85 9.58 -4.28
CA ILE A 327 -14.03 10.75 -4.64
C ILE A 327 -13.12 11.12 -3.47
N LEU A 328 -13.66 11.18 -2.25
CA LEU A 328 -12.88 11.43 -1.04
C LEU A 328 -11.77 10.38 -0.85
N LEU A 329 -12.11 9.10 -1.00
CA LEU A 329 -11.12 8.02 -0.89
C LEU A 329 -10.06 8.13 -2.00
N ALA A 330 -10.44 8.43 -3.24
CA ALA A 330 -9.49 8.63 -4.32
C ALA A 330 -8.54 9.81 -4.03
N SER A 331 -9.07 10.95 -3.56
CA SER A 331 -8.25 12.12 -3.20
C SER A 331 -7.33 11.90 -2.01
N LEU A 332 -7.67 10.96 -1.12
CA LEU A 332 -6.81 10.58 0.01
C LEU A 332 -5.73 9.57 -0.39
N GLN A 333 -5.93 8.81 -1.47
CA GLN A 333 -5.00 7.76 -1.88
C GLN A 333 -4.00 8.23 -2.95
N LEU A 334 -4.43 9.13 -3.83
CA LEU A 334 -3.60 9.75 -4.85
C LEU A 334 -2.91 11.00 -4.28
N THR A 335 -1.71 11.29 -4.76
CA THR A 335 -0.93 12.48 -4.41
C THR A 335 -1.08 13.57 -5.48
N SER A 336 -1.26 13.15 -6.73
CA SER A 336 -1.49 14.02 -7.87
C SER A 336 -2.47 13.37 -8.88
N PRO A 337 -3.09 14.16 -9.77
CA PRO A 337 -3.87 13.59 -10.88
C PRO A 337 -3.05 12.75 -11.86
N ALA A 338 -1.74 13.02 -11.99
CA ALA A 338 -0.85 12.27 -12.88
C ALA A 338 -0.70 10.81 -12.42
N ASP A 339 -0.83 10.56 -11.11
CA ASP A 339 -0.76 9.21 -10.54
C ASP A 339 -1.76 8.23 -11.16
N LEU A 340 -2.91 8.71 -11.68
CA LEU A 340 -3.91 7.89 -12.38
C LEU A 340 -3.37 7.21 -13.64
N ILE A 341 -2.32 7.78 -14.24
CA ILE A 341 -1.72 7.30 -15.48
C ILE A 341 -0.35 6.70 -15.17
N ASP A 342 0.42 7.31 -14.27
CA ASP A 342 1.82 6.98 -14.04
C ASP A 342 2.02 5.79 -13.10
N THR A 343 1.00 5.41 -12.33
CA THR A 343 1.08 4.31 -11.34
C THR A 343 0.16 3.15 -11.68
N GLY A 344 0.58 1.91 -11.37
CA GLY A 344 -0.28 0.73 -11.54
C GLY A 344 -1.60 0.83 -10.75
N TYR A 345 -1.53 1.37 -9.52
CA TYR A 345 -2.69 1.62 -8.68
C TYR A 345 -3.67 2.59 -9.36
N GLY A 346 -3.12 3.70 -9.87
CA GLY A 346 -3.88 4.72 -10.56
C GLY A 346 -4.52 4.22 -11.84
N GLN A 347 -3.82 3.42 -12.65
CA GLN A 347 -4.36 2.84 -13.88
C GLN A 347 -5.54 1.90 -13.58
N ARG A 348 -5.43 1.05 -12.55
CA ARG A 348 -6.54 0.17 -12.10
C ARG A 348 -7.71 0.97 -11.55
N LEU A 349 -7.43 2.02 -10.78
CA LEU A 349 -8.46 2.94 -10.31
C LEU A 349 -9.13 3.68 -11.48
N GLY A 350 -8.37 4.09 -12.49
CA GLY A 350 -8.85 4.71 -13.72
C GLY A 350 -9.80 3.80 -14.50
N LEU A 351 -9.43 2.52 -14.68
CA LEU A 351 -10.31 1.51 -15.26
C LEU A 351 -11.60 1.33 -14.43
N LYS A 352 -11.51 1.36 -13.10
CA LYS A 352 -12.68 1.30 -12.22
C LYS A 352 -13.58 2.53 -12.39
N ILE A 353 -13.00 3.73 -12.47
CA ILE A 353 -13.73 4.99 -12.72
C ILE A 353 -14.43 4.95 -14.08
N LEU A 354 -13.76 4.44 -15.11
CA LEU A 354 -14.35 4.26 -16.44
C LEU A 354 -15.54 3.28 -16.41
N ALA A 355 -15.38 2.13 -15.75
CA ALA A 355 -16.44 1.14 -15.60
C ALA A 355 -17.64 1.71 -14.79
N VAL A 356 -17.39 2.47 -13.72
CA VAL A 356 -18.43 3.14 -12.94
C VAL A 356 -19.13 4.23 -13.76
N THR A 357 -18.41 4.99 -14.57
CA THR A 357 -19.00 5.96 -15.50
C THR A 357 -19.93 5.26 -16.50
N GLY A 358 -19.52 4.10 -17.02
CA GLY A 358 -20.39 3.25 -17.85
C GLY A 358 -21.65 2.78 -17.12
N LEU A 359 -21.52 2.32 -15.87
CA LEU A 359 -22.66 1.97 -15.01
C LEU A 359 -23.62 3.14 -14.80
N LEU A 360 -23.10 4.35 -14.57
CA LEU A 360 -23.92 5.55 -14.41
C LEU A 360 -24.67 5.91 -15.70
N ALA A 361 -24.05 5.75 -16.87
CA ALA A 361 -24.71 5.96 -18.16
C ALA A 361 -25.87 4.97 -18.39
N VAL A 362 -25.66 3.69 -18.08
CA VAL A 362 -26.72 2.67 -18.15
C VAL A 362 -27.81 2.94 -17.11
N ALA A 363 -27.44 3.32 -15.88
CA ALA A 363 -28.39 3.71 -14.84
C ALA A 363 -29.22 4.94 -15.22
N ALA A 364 -28.63 5.92 -15.91
CA ALA A 364 -29.34 7.08 -16.44
C ALA A 364 -30.34 6.68 -17.54
N LEU A 365 -29.95 5.79 -18.47
CA LEU A 365 -30.87 5.21 -19.46
C LEU A 365 -32.05 4.49 -18.79
N ASN A 366 -31.75 3.68 -17.78
CA ASN A 366 -32.75 2.96 -16.99
C ASN A 366 -33.72 3.95 -16.34
N ARG A 367 -33.19 4.94 -15.62
CA ARG A 367 -33.99 5.92 -14.87
C ARG A 367 -34.84 6.82 -15.74
N PHE A 368 -34.26 7.41 -16.79
CA PHE A 368 -34.91 8.50 -17.53
C PHE A 368 -35.69 8.04 -18.75
N ARG A 369 -35.43 6.84 -19.28
CA ARG A 369 -36.15 6.32 -20.45
C ARG A 369 -36.93 5.04 -20.17
N LEU A 370 -36.27 4.04 -19.61
CA LEU A 370 -36.87 2.71 -19.54
C LEU A 370 -37.87 2.56 -18.39
N THR A 371 -37.55 3.07 -17.19
CA THR A 371 -38.45 3.02 -16.03
C THR A 371 -39.77 3.76 -16.27
N PRO A 372 -39.80 5.02 -16.77
CA PRO A 372 -41.06 5.70 -17.07
C PRO A 372 -41.92 4.96 -18.11
N GLY A 373 -41.28 4.28 -19.07
CA GLY A 373 -41.97 3.52 -20.10
C GLY A 373 -42.70 2.27 -19.60
N LEU A 374 -42.49 1.83 -18.36
CA LEU A 374 -43.25 0.73 -17.75
C LEU A 374 -44.73 1.06 -17.54
N ARG A 375 -45.09 2.35 -17.52
CA ARG A 375 -46.47 2.83 -17.31
C ARG A 375 -47.15 3.32 -18.58
N THR A 376 -46.51 3.16 -19.74
CA THR A 376 -47.05 3.61 -21.02
C THR A 376 -47.40 2.41 -21.91
N GLY A 377 -47.97 2.65 -23.10
CA GLY A 377 -48.22 1.61 -24.10
C GLY A 377 -46.96 0.87 -24.60
N ALA A 378 -45.75 1.27 -24.16
CA ALA A 378 -44.49 0.61 -24.47
C ALA A 378 -43.98 -0.33 -23.35
N ALA A 379 -44.79 -0.61 -22.31
CA ALA A 379 -44.38 -1.33 -21.11
C ALA A 379 -43.60 -2.63 -21.35
N GLY A 380 -44.04 -3.48 -22.29
CA GLY A 380 -43.34 -4.72 -22.62
C GLY A 380 -41.94 -4.50 -23.20
N ARG A 381 -41.77 -3.51 -24.09
CA ARG A 381 -40.46 -3.15 -24.66
C ARG A 381 -39.54 -2.56 -23.59
N SER A 382 -40.07 -1.69 -22.74
CA SER A 382 -39.32 -1.11 -21.63
C SER A 382 -38.87 -2.15 -20.61
N ALA A 383 -39.74 -3.10 -20.24
CA ALA A 383 -39.39 -4.20 -19.36
C ALA A 383 -38.29 -5.09 -19.97
N GLN A 384 -38.37 -5.40 -21.27
CA GLN A 384 -37.32 -6.15 -21.96
C GLN A 384 -35.99 -5.37 -22.02
N GLY A 385 -36.05 -4.06 -22.25
CA GLY A 385 -34.91 -3.16 -22.20
C GLY A 385 -34.22 -3.19 -20.84
N LEU A 386 -34.98 -3.00 -19.75
CA LEU A 386 -34.49 -3.05 -18.37
C LEU A 386 -33.84 -4.40 -18.04
N ARG A 387 -34.41 -5.51 -18.51
CA ARG A 387 -33.80 -6.85 -18.29
C ARG A 387 -32.43 -6.98 -18.96
N ARG A 388 -32.20 -6.32 -20.10
CA ARG A 388 -30.91 -6.35 -20.80
C ARG A 388 -29.90 -5.43 -20.13
N THR A 389 -30.33 -4.22 -19.78
CA THR A 389 -29.45 -3.24 -19.13
C THR A 389 -29.08 -3.64 -17.70
N LEU A 390 -29.99 -4.23 -16.92
CA LEU A 390 -29.66 -4.80 -15.60
C LEU A 390 -28.67 -5.96 -15.70
N ALA A 391 -28.76 -6.79 -16.75
CA ALA A 391 -27.77 -7.84 -16.99
C ALA A 391 -26.39 -7.24 -17.36
N ALA A 392 -26.36 -6.14 -18.12
CA ALA A 392 -25.15 -5.38 -18.40
C ALA A 392 -24.58 -4.73 -17.12
N ASP A 393 -25.44 -4.16 -16.25
CA ASP A 393 -25.04 -3.59 -14.96
C ASP A 393 -24.40 -4.66 -14.05
N MET A 394 -24.96 -5.87 -14.00
CA MET A 394 -24.36 -6.98 -13.24
C MET A 394 -22.96 -7.35 -13.77
N ALA A 395 -22.78 -7.37 -15.11
CA ALA A 395 -21.49 -7.66 -15.73
C ALA A 395 -20.45 -6.57 -15.45
N LEU A 396 -20.84 -5.29 -15.57
CA LEU A 396 -20.00 -4.15 -15.25
C LEU A 396 -19.67 -4.10 -13.75
N MET A 397 -20.62 -4.43 -12.87
CA MET A 397 -20.37 -4.48 -11.44
C MET A 397 -19.40 -5.62 -11.07
N ALA A 398 -19.48 -6.77 -11.75
CA ALA A 398 -18.50 -7.84 -11.58
C ALA A 398 -17.08 -7.39 -11.99
N LEU A 399 -16.95 -6.63 -13.08
CA LEU A 399 -15.70 -5.99 -13.47
C LEU A 399 -15.21 -5.00 -12.40
N VAL A 400 -16.09 -4.14 -11.88
CA VAL A 400 -15.76 -3.17 -10.81
C VAL A 400 -15.29 -3.88 -9.53
N ILE A 401 -15.90 -5.02 -9.16
CA ILE A 401 -15.47 -5.84 -8.02
C ILE A 401 -14.09 -6.44 -8.28
N GLY A 402 -13.86 -7.02 -9.46
CA GLY A 402 -12.56 -7.57 -9.84
C GLY A 402 -11.45 -6.51 -9.79
N LEU A 403 -11.71 -5.33 -10.38
CA LEU A 403 -10.80 -4.19 -10.31
C LEU A 403 -10.56 -3.74 -8.87
N THR A 404 -11.61 -3.67 -8.04
CA THR A 404 -11.49 -3.32 -6.62
C THR A 404 -10.64 -4.34 -5.85
N ALA A 405 -10.82 -5.64 -6.09
CA ALA A 405 -10.00 -6.68 -5.49
C ALA A 405 -8.53 -6.56 -5.93
N SER A 406 -8.29 -6.18 -7.18
CA SER A 406 -6.95 -6.02 -7.75
C SER A 406 -6.21 -4.76 -7.33
N LEU A 407 -6.90 -3.78 -6.75
CA LEU A 407 -6.24 -2.60 -6.19
C LEU A 407 -5.25 -2.97 -5.08
N SER A 408 -5.40 -4.12 -4.43
CA SER A 408 -4.44 -4.58 -3.42
C SER A 408 -3.10 -5.03 -3.98
N LEU A 409 -3.00 -5.22 -5.30
CA LEU A 409 -1.76 -5.65 -5.93
C LEU A 409 -0.68 -4.57 -5.91
N ASP A 410 -1.04 -3.29 -5.78
CA ASP A 410 -0.10 -2.16 -5.68
C ASP A 410 -0.37 -1.33 -4.43
N ALA A 411 0.66 -0.65 -3.90
CA ALA A 411 0.43 0.42 -2.93
C ALA A 411 -0.20 1.65 -3.58
N PRO A 412 -1.03 2.39 -2.82
CA PRO A 412 -1.51 3.69 -3.23
C PRO A 412 -0.33 4.69 -3.27
N PRO A 413 -0.35 5.65 -4.22
CA PRO A 413 0.72 6.65 -4.37
C PRO A 413 1.09 7.38 -3.06
N ARG A 414 0.11 7.71 -2.21
CA ARG A 414 0.41 8.36 -0.91
C ARG A 414 1.32 7.55 0.00
N ALA A 415 1.22 6.22 -0.07
CA ALA A 415 2.04 5.35 0.74
C ALA A 415 3.48 5.38 0.25
N LEU A 416 3.73 5.65 -1.03
CA LEU A 416 5.07 5.81 -1.61
C LEU A 416 5.61 7.24 -1.42
N ALA A 417 4.76 8.25 -1.49
CA ALA A 417 5.15 9.66 -1.35
C ALA A 417 5.54 10.04 0.09
N GLY A 418 4.93 9.40 1.10
CA GLY A 418 5.35 9.53 2.49
C GLY A 418 6.83 9.19 2.71
N HIS A 419 7.43 8.40 1.81
CA HIS A 419 8.87 8.08 1.82
C HIS A 419 9.73 9.10 1.11
N VAL A 420 9.26 9.76 0.04
CA VAL A 420 10.04 10.81 -0.63
C VAL A 420 10.16 12.04 0.27
N ALA A 421 9.09 12.38 0.99
CA ALA A 421 9.13 13.42 2.03
C ALA A 421 10.04 13.06 3.23
N GLY A 422 10.32 11.77 3.45
CA GLY A 422 11.26 11.28 4.46
C GLY A 422 12.64 10.87 3.93
N ARG A 423 12.87 10.93 2.60
CA ARG A 423 14.14 10.56 1.92
C ARG A 423 14.81 11.72 1.22
N VAL A 424 14.16 12.88 1.17
CA VAL A 424 14.89 14.13 1.13
C VAL A 424 14.98 14.55 2.59
N PRO A 425 16.07 14.25 3.33
CA PRO A 425 16.46 15.26 4.30
C PRO A 425 16.47 16.54 3.46
N GLN A 426 15.63 17.53 3.79
CA GLN A 426 16.05 18.88 3.43
C GLN A 426 17.50 18.90 3.87
N PRO A 427 18.47 19.11 2.95
CA PRO A 427 19.82 19.33 3.39
C PRO A 427 19.70 20.29 4.57
N ALA A 428 20.23 19.93 5.75
CA ALA A 428 20.67 21.00 6.62
C ALA A 428 21.84 21.60 5.85
N GLU A 429 21.50 22.44 4.87
CA GLU A 429 22.47 23.14 4.05
C GLU A 429 23.05 24.17 5.01
N GLN A 430 24.23 23.85 5.51
CA GLN A 430 24.99 24.83 6.26
C GLN A 430 25.82 25.61 5.26
N THR A 431 25.39 26.84 5.01
CA THR A 431 26.18 27.82 4.22
C THR A 431 26.78 28.84 5.16
N LEU A 432 28.11 28.96 5.10
CA LEU A 432 28.92 29.83 5.92
C LEU A 432 29.80 30.68 5.02
N GLU A 433 30.10 31.90 5.46
CA GLU A 433 31.09 32.74 4.84
C GLU A 433 32.23 32.98 5.83
N THR A 434 33.46 32.81 5.36
CA THR A 434 34.67 33.16 6.12
C THR A 434 35.58 34.03 5.28
N THR A 435 36.32 34.92 5.92
CA THR A 435 37.14 35.92 5.22
C THR A 435 38.61 35.81 5.58
N ALA A 436 39.48 36.03 4.60
CA ALA A 436 40.92 36.07 4.78
C ALA A 436 41.52 37.11 3.82
N ARG A 437 42.28 38.07 4.36
CA ARG A 437 42.92 39.15 3.58
C ARG A 437 41.95 39.85 2.60
N GLY A 438 40.74 40.16 3.08
CA GLY A 438 39.68 40.83 2.32
C GLY A 438 38.96 39.97 1.27
N HIS A 439 39.34 38.69 1.10
CA HIS A 439 38.64 37.74 0.24
C HIS A 439 37.59 36.99 1.06
N THR A 440 36.50 36.60 0.43
CA THR A 440 35.42 35.81 1.05
C THR A 440 35.40 34.41 0.46
N LEU A 441 35.34 33.40 1.32
CA LEU A 441 35.12 32.02 0.93
C LEU A 441 33.72 31.61 1.41
N GLY A 442 32.82 31.37 0.45
CA GLY A 442 31.56 30.71 0.71
C GLY A 442 31.79 29.20 0.83
N VAL A 443 31.32 28.62 1.92
CA VAL A 443 31.39 27.18 2.22
C VAL A 443 29.97 26.67 2.36
N THR A 444 29.58 25.71 1.53
CA THR A 444 28.27 25.05 1.61
C THR A 444 28.47 23.57 1.88
N VAL A 445 27.90 23.04 2.96
CA VAL A 445 27.98 21.63 3.33
C VAL A 445 26.59 21.00 3.36
N VAL A 446 26.47 19.81 2.78
CA VAL A 446 25.21 19.07 2.63
C VAL A 446 25.45 17.57 2.89
N PRO A 447 24.71 16.91 3.82
CA PRO A 447 23.65 17.44 4.68
C PRO A 447 24.15 18.07 6.00
N ALA A 448 25.46 18.24 6.20
CA ALA A 448 26.05 18.71 7.47
C ALA A 448 25.65 17.84 8.68
N MET A 449 25.74 16.51 8.52
CA MET A 449 25.39 15.52 9.55
C MET A 449 26.50 14.48 9.71
N ALA A 450 26.56 13.80 10.85
CA ALA A 450 27.42 12.62 10.98
C ALA A 450 27.03 11.58 9.90
N GLY A 451 28.01 11.08 9.16
CA GLY A 451 27.79 10.28 7.95
C GLY A 451 28.46 10.86 6.70
N ALA A 452 27.95 10.50 5.52
CA ALA A 452 28.46 10.98 4.24
C ALA A 452 28.00 12.42 3.96
N ASN A 453 28.94 13.28 3.56
CA ASN A 453 28.70 14.70 3.27
C ASN A 453 29.30 15.10 1.93
N SER A 454 28.79 16.21 1.40
CA SER A 454 29.34 16.95 0.27
C SER A 454 29.61 18.40 0.68
N LEU A 455 30.63 19.01 0.10
CA LEU A 455 31.10 20.34 0.41
C LEU A 455 31.42 21.07 -0.90
N THR A 456 30.95 22.30 -1.02
CA THR A 456 31.21 23.19 -2.15
C THR A 456 31.83 24.48 -1.64
N LEU A 457 32.92 24.90 -2.28
CA LEU A 457 33.65 26.14 -1.98
C LEU A 457 33.56 27.13 -3.14
N ARG A 458 33.25 28.39 -2.83
CA ARG A 458 33.25 29.49 -3.81
C ARG A 458 34.09 30.64 -3.28
N LEU A 459 35.18 30.96 -3.98
CA LEU A 459 36.07 32.06 -3.62
C LEU A 459 35.61 33.36 -4.30
N LEU A 460 35.55 34.44 -3.52
CA LEU A 460 35.20 35.79 -3.97
C LEU A 460 36.34 36.78 -3.65
N ALA A 461 36.67 37.62 -4.63
CA ALA A 461 37.57 38.76 -4.48
C ALA A 461 36.96 39.82 -3.53
N PRO A 462 37.77 40.75 -2.99
CA PRO A 462 37.27 41.85 -2.14
C PRO A 462 36.18 42.71 -2.81
N GLN A 463 36.12 42.74 -4.14
CA GLN A 463 35.11 43.47 -4.92
C GLN A 463 33.87 42.61 -5.25
N GLY A 464 33.74 41.42 -4.65
CA GLY A 464 32.60 40.51 -4.81
C GLY A 464 32.58 39.69 -6.11
N ARG A 465 33.66 39.70 -6.89
CA ARG A 465 33.78 38.90 -8.12
C ARG A 465 34.28 37.49 -7.81
N SER A 466 33.72 36.47 -8.48
CA SER A 466 34.19 35.08 -8.36
C SER A 466 35.63 34.94 -8.85
N LEU A 467 36.44 34.24 -8.06
CA LEU A 467 37.82 33.88 -8.39
C LEU A 467 37.93 32.35 -8.46
N SER A 468 38.76 31.86 -9.39
CA SER A 468 39.14 30.45 -9.45
C SER A 468 40.46 30.26 -8.71
N ALA A 469 40.56 29.16 -7.96
CA ALA A 469 41.78 28.77 -7.27
C ALA A 469 42.58 27.79 -8.12
N GLU A 470 43.90 27.90 -8.11
CA GLU A 470 44.79 26.94 -8.76
C GLU A 470 44.84 25.62 -7.97
N LYS A 471 44.84 25.71 -6.64
CA LYS A 471 44.81 24.55 -5.75
C LYS A 471 44.05 24.85 -4.46
N VAL A 472 43.27 23.89 -4.00
CA VAL A 472 42.57 23.97 -2.71
C VAL A 472 42.92 22.74 -1.87
N GLU A 473 43.32 22.96 -0.62
CA GLU A 473 43.49 21.89 0.38
C GLU A 473 42.49 22.09 1.51
N ILE A 474 41.63 21.10 1.72
CA ILE A 474 40.59 21.09 2.73
C ILE A 474 41.00 20.17 3.88
N ARG A 475 40.92 20.68 5.12
CA ARG A 475 41.16 19.90 6.33
C ARG A 475 40.02 20.08 7.32
N LEU A 476 39.58 18.97 7.89
CA LEU A 476 38.53 18.91 8.91
C LEU A 476 39.10 18.25 10.16
N ALA A 477 38.89 18.85 11.32
CA ALA A 477 39.37 18.32 12.60
C ALA A 477 38.31 18.50 13.70
N MET A 478 38.41 17.70 14.76
CA MET A 478 37.63 17.91 15.98
C MET A 478 38.54 17.72 17.20
N PRO A 479 39.40 18.70 17.52
CA PRO A 479 40.40 18.59 18.57
C PRO A 479 39.78 18.25 19.94
N GLU A 480 38.58 18.77 20.23
CA GLU A 480 37.87 18.51 21.48
C GLU A 480 37.53 17.03 21.72
N ARG A 481 37.43 16.23 20.65
CA ARG A 481 37.24 14.78 20.71
C ARG A 481 38.48 13.98 20.32
N GLY A 482 39.64 14.63 20.21
CA GLY A 482 40.89 14.00 19.82
C GLY A 482 40.93 13.54 18.35
N ILE A 483 40.09 14.11 17.48
CA ILE A 483 40.10 13.80 16.05
C ILE A 483 41.09 14.72 15.36
N GLU A 484 42.22 14.15 14.95
CA GLU A 484 43.27 14.83 14.20
C GLU A 484 42.80 15.29 12.81
N PRO A 485 43.42 16.32 12.21
CA PRO A 485 43.01 16.87 10.93
C PRO A 485 43.04 15.86 9.78
N MET A 486 41.88 15.55 9.21
CA MET A 486 41.74 14.72 8.02
C MET A 486 41.68 15.58 6.75
N ARG A 487 42.27 15.08 5.66
CA ARG A 487 42.24 15.75 4.35
C ARG A 487 41.02 15.30 3.56
N VAL A 488 40.32 16.25 2.97
CA VAL A 488 39.23 15.98 2.03
C VAL A 488 39.72 16.26 0.62
N ALA A 489 39.65 15.25 -0.25
CA ALA A 489 39.96 15.40 -1.66
C ALA A 489 38.76 16.03 -2.38
N GLY A 490 39.01 17.06 -3.18
CA GLY A 490 37.99 17.66 -4.03
C GLY A 490 38.49 17.90 -5.45
N THR A 491 37.59 18.41 -6.27
CA THR A 491 37.77 18.67 -7.69
C THR A 491 37.41 20.12 -8.00
N LEU A 492 38.25 20.78 -8.80
CA LEU A 492 37.96 22.10 -9.33
C LEU A 492 36.97 21.96 -10.49
N GLU A 493 35.84 22.65 -10.37
CA GLU A 493 34.79 22.65 -11.38
C GLU A 493 35.01 23.74 -12.42
N LYS A 494 34.38 23.58 -13.59
CA LYS A 494 34.49 24.53 -14.71
C LYS A 494 33.95 25.92 -14.39
N ASP A 495 33.07 26.05 -13.41
CA ASP A 495 32.50 27.32 -12.95
C ASP A 495 33.40 28.04 -11.91
N GLY A 496 34.58 27.48 -11.61
CA GLY A 496 35.54 28.01 -10.65
C GLY A 496 35.26 27.64 -9.19
N SER A 497 34.19 26.88 -8.91
CA SER A 497 33.94 26.31 -7.59
C SER A 497 34.78 25.06 -7.35
N TYR A 498 34.97 24.70 -6.07
CA TYR A 498 35.67 23.47 -5.69
C TYR A 498 34.72 22.56 -4.92
N THR A 499 34.54 21.33 -5.38
CA THR A 499 33.56 20.37 -4.86
C THR A 499 34.26 19.16 -4.26
N ALA A 500 33.77 18.69 -3.12
CA ALA A 500 34.17 17.41 -2.53
C ALA A 500 32.92 16.65 -2.11
N ALA A 501 32.74 15.42 -2.58
CA ALA A 501 31.55 14.63 -2.33
C ALA A 501 31.90 13.27 -1.71
N GLY A 502 31.01 12.76 -0.87
CA GLY A 502 31.12 11.42 -0.29
C GLY A 502 32.17 11.27 0.80
N PHE A 503 32.67 12.37 1.38
CA PHE A 503 33.55 12.29 2.54
C PHE A 503 32.75 12.03 3.81
N PHE A 504 33.33 11.27 4.75
CA PHE A 504 32.62 10.77 5.92
C PHE A 504 33.01 11.53 7.19
N LEU A 505 32.02 12.02 7.94
CA LEU A 505 32.20 12.63 9.26
C LEU A 505 31.69 11.67 10.34
N PRO A 506 32.56 11.11 11.20
CA PRO A 506 32.20 10.01 12.09
C PRO A 506 31.32 10.41 13.27
N VAL A 507 31.30 11.69 13.66
CA VAL A 507 30.60 12.18 14.85
C VAL A 507 29.98 13.55 14.62
N ALA A 508 28.91 13.82 15.34
CA ALA A 508 28.26 15.13 15.42
C ALA A 508 28.98 16.07 16.40
N GLY A 509 28.78 17.38 16.20
CA GLY A 509 29.35 18.49 16.97
C GLY A 509 30.06 19.52 16.10
N ALA A 510 30.77 20.44 16.75
CA ALA A 510 31.58 21.47 16.11
C ALA A 510 32.87 20.89 15.50
N TRP A 511 33.03 21.04 14.19
CA TRP A 511 34.23 20.66 13.44
C TRP A 511 34.99 21.90 12.99
N GLU A 512 36.29 21.93 13.21
CA GLU A 512 37.17 22.95 12.65
C GLU A 512 37.39 22.67 11.16
N LEU A 513 36.96 23.60 10.31
CA LEU A 513 37.27 23.61 8.89
C LEU A 513 38.42 24.58 8.62
N ARG A 514 39.48 24.06 8.01
CA ARG A 514 40.59 24.84 7.46
C ARG A 514 40.69 24.63 5.95
N VAL A 515 40.67 25.72 5.20
CA VAL A 515 40.85 25.71 3.74
C VAL A 515 42.06 26.55 3.37
N ASP A 516 43.07 25.89 2.81
CA ASP A 516 44.25 26.52 2.25
C ASP A 516 44.02 26.66 0.74
N VAL A 517 43.89 27.90 0.25
CA VAL A 517 43.62 28.22 -1.16
C VAL A 517 44.85 28.87 -1.78
N LEU A 518 45.39 28.27 -2.83
CA LEU A 518 46.44 28.85 -3.68
C LEU A 518 45.75 29.53 -4.88
N VAL A 519 45.88 30.85 -4.97
CA VAL A 519 45.26 31.66 -6.04
C VAL A 519 46.24 31.81 -7.21
N ASP A 520 47.51 32.06 -6.90
CA ASP A 520 48.64 32.13 -7.84
C ASP A 520 49.93 31.79 -7.09
N ASP A 521 51.06 31.73 -7.80
CA ASP A 521 52.40 31.42 -7.28
C ASP A 521 52.84 32.28 -6.08
N PHE A 522 52.23 33.45 -5.89
CA PHE A 522 52.60 34.42 -4.85
C PHE A 522 51.53 34.60 -3.77
N THR A 523 50.32 34.08 -4.00
CA THR A 523 49.14 34.35 -3.16
C THR A 523 48.52 33.07 -2.62
N LYS A 524 48.82 32.80 -1.34
CA LYS A 524 48.14 31.77 -0.54
C LYS A 524 47.21 32.39 0.49
N LEU A 525 45.94 32.00 0.47
CA LEU A 525 44.91 32.38 1.43
C LEU A 525 44.61 31.19 2.35
N ILE A 526 44.43 31.46 3.64
CA ILE A 526 44.10 30.43 4.63
C ILE A 526 42.84 30.88 5.34
N PHE A 527 41.77 30.12 5.15
CA PHE A 527 40.47 30.33 5.77
C PHE A 527 40.27 29.34 6.90
N ARG A 528 39.65 29.80 7.98
CA ARG A 528 39.23 28.97 9.11
C ARG A 528 37.80 29.30 9.47
N THR A 529 37.01 28.29 9.75
CA THR A 529 35.65 28.42 10.24
C THR A 529 35.25 27.16 10.98
N GLU A 530 34.10 27.18 11.61
CA GLU A 530 33.55 26.06 12.37
C GLU A 530 32.30 25.57 11.66
N LEU A 531 32.22 24.26 11.43
CA LEU A 531 31.05 23.58 10.88
C LEU A 531 30.30 22.93 12.02
N GLU A 532 28.99 23.15 12.09
CA GLU A 532 28.14 22.48 13.08
C GLU A 532 27.52 21.25 12.42
N ILE A 533 27.92 20.08 12.88
CA ILE A 533 27.51 18.80 12.30
C ILE A 533 26.45 18.17 13.18
N GLY A 534 25.24 17.99 12.63
CA GLY A 534 24.11 17.39 13.35
C GLY A 534 24.32 15.89 13.63
N GLU A 535 23.60 15.36 14.64
CA GLU A 535 23.54 13.92 14.86
C GLU A 535 22.99 13.21 13.63
N ALA A 536 23.64 12.12 13.19
CA ALA A 536 23.01 11.20 12.25
C ALA A 536 21.63 10.88 12.81
N HIS A 537 20.57 11.10 12.03
CA HIS A 537 19.21 10.86 12.48
C HIS A 537 19.08 9.38 12.90
N ARG A 538 19.26 9.12 14.19
CA ARG A 538 18.72 7.97 14.88
C ARG A 538 17.22 8.19 14.91
N HIS A 539 16.55 7.69 13.90
CA HIS A 539 15.10 7.53 13.92
C HIS A 539 14.80 6.07 14.19
#